data_AF-A0A2A6FNU0-F1
#
_entry.id   AF-A0A2A6FNU0-F1
#
_cell.length_a   1.000
_cell.length_b   1.000
_cell.length_c   1.000
_cell.angle_alpha   90.00
_cell.angle_beta   90.00
_cell.angle_gamma   90.00
#
_symmetry.space_group_name_H-M   'P 1'
#
loop_
_entity.id
_entity.type
_entity.pdbx_description
1 polymer ?
#
loop_
_entity_poly.entity_id
_entity_poly.type
_entity_poly.pdbx_seq_one_letter_code
_entity_poly.pdbx_strand_id
1 'polypeptide(L)'
;MRFYGSTTPSYGSTYPVHTRYRRKFRGLRVRSERILFRVSIHERPAHINDRSVFGHWESDSILGAKTVGDEIHAEVEPVNRFIITRKTNTLTAE
;
A
#
# COMPACT_ATOMS: atom_id res chain seq x y z
N MET A 1 -8.35 -15.82 -77.66
CA MET A 1 -9.01 -15.16 -76.51
C MET A 1 -8.92 -16.11 -75.33
N ARG A 2 -8.12 -15.81 -74.30
CA ARG A 2 -7.86 -16.72 -73.17
C ARG A 2 -8.89 -16.46 -72.06
N PHE A 3 -9.61 -17.49 -71.67
CA PHE A 3 -10.46 -17.52 -70.48
C PHE A 3 -9.57 -17.75 -69.25
N TYR A 4 -9.62 -16.86 -68.25
CA TYR A 4 -9.01 -17.09 -66.94
C TYR A 4 -10.05 -17.68 -65.99
N GLY A 5 -9.81 -18.91 -65.54
CA GLY A 5 -10.53 -19.56 -64.46
C GLY A 5 -9.78 -19.48 -63.13
N SER A 6 -10.54 -19.18 -62.08
CA SER A 6 -10.49 -19.70 -60.70
C SER A 6 -9.19 -19.63 -59.87
N THR A 7 -9.16 -18.63 -59.00
CA THR A 7 -9.05 -18.70 -57.52
C THR A 7 -8.15 -19.75 -56.84
N THR A 8 -7.09 -19.28 -56.19
CA THR A 8 -6.60 -19.78 -54.88
C THR A 8 -6.16 -18.60 -54.01
N PRO A 9 -6.78 -18.35 -52.83
CA PRO A 9 -6.28 -17.36 -51.89
C PRO A 9 -5.16 -18.00 -51.05
N SER A 10 -3.93 -17.52 -51.22
CA SER A 10 -2.82 -17.86 -50.32
C SER A 10 -3.04 -17.16 -48.97
N TYR A 11 -3.20 -17.95 -47.92
CA TYR A 11 -3.49 -17.53 -46.54
C TYR A 11 -2.28 -16.83 -45.91
N GLY A 12 -2.03 -15.58 -46.29
CA GLY A 12 -1.08 -14.68 -45.63
C GLY A 12 -1.74 -13.96 -44.45
N SER A 13 -1.58 -14.51 -43.25
CA SER A 13 -2.01 -13.96 -41.95
C SER A 13 -1.84 -12.44 -41.85
N THR A 14 -2.94 -11.69 -42.00
CA THR A 14 -3.01 -10.27 -41.59
C THR A 14 -3.79 -10.18 -40.29
N TYR A 15 -3.20 -10.69 -39.20
CA TYR A 15 -3.71 -10.39 -37.87
C TYR A 15 -3.00 -9.14 -37.35
N PRO A 16 -3.73 -8.11 -36.87
CA PRO A 16 -3.10 -6.99 -36.21
C PRO A 16 -2.44 -7.49 -34.92
N VAL A 17 -1.11 -7.39 -34.85
CA VAL A 17 -0.37 -7.65 -33.61
C VAL A 17 -0.78 -6.56 -32.62
N HIS A 18 -1.67 -6.90 -31.69
CA HIS A 18 -1.97 -6.06 -30.54
C HIS A 18 -0.75 -6.06 -29.62
N THR A 19 0.25 -5.22 -29.93
CA THR A 19 1.33 -4.95 -28.98
C THR A 19 0.70 -4.26 -27.78
N ARG A 20 0.65 -4.96 -26.64
CA ARG A 20 0.21 -4.36 -25.37
C ARG A 20 1.22 -3.29 -25.00
N TYR A 21 0.93 -2.03 -25.32
CA TYR A 21 1.72 -0.90 -24.87
C TYR A 21 1.72 -0.89 -23.34
N ARG A 22 2.86 -1.24 -22.73
CA ARG A 22 3.02 -1.19 -21.28
C ARG A 22 3.02 0.28 -20.88
N ARG A 23 1.91 0.75 -20.29
CA ARG A 23 1.84 2.09 -19.71
C ARG A 23 3.02 2.26 -18.74
N LYS A 24 3.89 3.25 -18.98
CA LYS A 24 4.95 3.58 -18.03
C LYS A 24 4.28 4.09 -16.75
N PHE A 25 4.50 3.38 -15.64
CA PHE A 25 4.04 3.81 -14.33
C PHE A 25 4.81 5.10 -13.99
N ARG A 26 4.11 6.24 -14.00
CA ARG A 26 4.67 7.46 -13.41
C ARG A 26 4.60 7.23 -11.90
N GLY A 27 5.77 7.05 -11.27
CA GLY A 27 5.85 6.81 -9.83
C GLY A 27 5.01 7.80 -9.04
N LEU A 28 4.60 7.41 -7.82
CA LEU A 28 3.88 8.30 -6.93
C LEU A 28 4.70 9.57 -6.69
N ARG A 29 4.05 10.73 -6.77
CA ARG A 29 4.66 12.00 -6.40
C ARG A 29 4.97 11.94 -4.90
N VAL A 30 6.23 11.73 -4.56
CA VAL A 30 6.68 11.83 -3.17
C VAL A 30 6.47 13.27 -2.74
N ARG A 31 5.62 13.47 -1.74
CA ARG A 31 5.41 14.77 -1.13
C ARG A 31 6.73 15.21 -0.51
N SER A 32 7.39 16.22 -1.09
CA SER A 32 8.68 16.72 -0.59
C SER A 32 8.52 17.78 0.50
N GLU A 33 7.29 18.24 0.75
CA GLU A 33 7.04 19.23 1.79
C GLU A 33 7.40 18.67 3.17
N ARG A 34 8.48 19.20 3.74
CA ARG A 34 8.93 18.92 5.11
C ARG A 34 7.78 19.23 6.07
N ILE A 35 7.40 18.25 6.89
CA ILE A 35 6.53 18.47 8.04
C ILE A 35 7.21 19.55 8.90
N LEU A 36 6.51 20.68 9.11
CA LEU A 36 6.98 21.77 9.94
C LEU A 36 7.22 21.24 11.36
N PHE A 37 8.32 21.66 11.99
CA PHE A 37 8.71 21.27 13.35
C PHE A 37 8.89 19.77 13.59
N ARG A 38 9.12 18.96 12.55
CA ARG A 38 9.45 17.54 12.77
C ARG A 38 10.80 17.40 13.49
N VAL A 39 10.81 16.54 14.49
CA VAL A 39 12.03 16.02 15.13
C VAL A 39 12.35 14.67 14.46
N SER A 40 13.62 14.41 14.18
CA SER A 40 14.03 13.14 13.59
C SER A 40 13.80 12.01 14.58
N ILE A 41 13.34 10.83 14.12
CA ILE A 41 13.24 9.65 15.00
C ILE A 41 14.60 9.26 15.60
N HIS A 42 15.70 9.62 14.95
CA HIS A 42 17.06 9.39 15.44
C HIS A 42 17.43 10.29 16.63
N GLU A 43 16.70 11.39 16.85
CA GLU A 43 16.92 12.31 17.96
C GLU A 43 16.15 11.89 19.23
N ARG A 44 15.42 10.77 19.18
CA ARG A 44 14.68 10.28 20.35
C ARG A 44 15.65 9.95 21.50
N PRO A 45 15.30 10.26 22.76
CA PRO A 45 16.10 9.90 23.91
C PRO A 45 16.32 8.38 24.01
N ALA A 46 17.53 7.95 24.40
CA ALA A 46 17.89 6.54 24.47
C ALA A 46 17.00 5.73 25.45
N HIS A 47 16.59 6.35 26.57
CA HIS A 47 15.77 5.70 27.60
C HIS A 47 14.38 5.25 27.11
N ILE A 48 13.88 5.81 25.99
CA ILE A 48 12.62 5.38 25.36
C ILE A 48 12.74 3.93 24.84
N ASN A 49 13.93 3.48 24.47
CA ASN A 49 14.13 2.14 23.91
C ASN A 49 13.92 1.02 24.93
N ASP A 50 14.13 1.31 26.22
CA ASP A 50 14.10 0.30 27.28
C ASP A 50 12.66 -0.09 27.66
N ARG A 51 11.65 0.71 27.27
CA ARG A 51 10.22 0.48 27.51
C ARG A 51 9.90 0.09 28.97
N SER A 52 10.68 0.62 29.92
CA SER A 52 10.69 0.21 31.32
C SER A 52 9.85 1.11 32.23
N VAL A 53 9.32 2.21 31.69
CA VAL A 53 8.55 3.22 32.43
C VAL A 53 7.07 2.87 32.41
N PHE A 54 6.50 2.70 33.60
CA PHE A 54 5.07 2.44 33.76
C PHE A 54 4.22 3.62 33.31
N GLY A 55 3.10 3.34 32.65
CA GLY A 55 2.12 4.35 32.20
C GLY A 55 2.42 4.93 30.82
N HIS A 56 3.48 4.47 30.15
CA HIS A 56 3.66 4.69 28.72
C HIS A 56 2.77 3.70 27.95
N TRP A 57 2.09 4.19 26.91
CA TRP A 57 1.22 3.38 26.06
C TRP A 57 1.75 3.38 24.62
N GLU A 58 1.83 2.20 24.03
CA GLU A 58 2.11 2.00 22.61
C GLU A 58 0.79 1.71 21.89
N SER A 59 0.58 2.32 20.72
CA SER A 59 -0.64 2.12 19.94
C SER A 59 -0.31 1.64 18.53
N ASP A 60 -1.03 0.63 18.08
CA ASP A 60 -0.91 0.02 16.76
C ASP A 60 -2.30 -0.03 16.08
N SER A 61 -2.32 0.22 14.77
CA SER A 61 -3.49 0.03 13.90
C SER A 61 -3.29 -1.19 13.00
N ILE A 62 -4.22 -2.13 13.03
CA ILE A 62 -4.20 -3.36 12.24
C ILE A 62 -5.37 -3.32 11.25
N LEU A 63 -5.06 -3.35 9.96
CA LEU A 63 -6.06 -3.45 8.88
C LEU A 63 -6.37 -4.90 8.54
N GLY A 64 -7.65 -5.27 8.55
CA GLY A 64 -8.12 -6.58 8.12
C GLY A 64 -8.01 -6.77 6.60
N ALA A 65 -7.51 -7.93 6.15
CA ALA A 65 -7.31 -8.19 4.72
C ALA A 65 -8.60 -8.42 3.90
N LYS A 66 -9.71 -8.80 4.57
CA LYS A 66 -10.95 -9.26 3.89
C LYS A 66 -12.01 -8.19 3.74
N THR A 67 -12.06 -7.20 4.62
CA THR A 67 -13.14 -6.21 4.64
C THR A 67 -12.57 -4.80 4.67
N VAL A 68 -12.94 -3.98 3.68
CA VAL A 68 -12.65 -2.55 3.71
C VAL A 68 -13.41 -1.93 4.88
N GLY A 69 -12.70 -1.29 5.82
CA GLY A 69 -13.29 -0.68 7.01
C GLY A 69 -13.31 -1.56 8.26
N ASP A 70 -12.76 -2.77 8.22
CA ASP A 70 -12.46 -3.54 9.43
C ASP A 70 -11.02 -3.23 9.89
N GLU A 71 -10.91 -2.31 10.84
CA GLU A 71 -9.66 -1.98 11.51
C GLU A 71 -9.75 -2.35 13.00
N ILE A 72 -8.60 -2.73 13.55
CA ILE A 72 -8.41 -2.97 14.96
C ILE A 72 -7.35 -1.99 15.46
N HIS A 73 -7.73 -1.16 16.42
CA HIS A 73 -6.84 -0.33 17.21
C HIS A 73 -6.43 -1.09 18.47
N ALA A 74 -5.13 -1.20 18.72
CA ALA A 74 -4.57 -1.86 19.89
C ALA A 74 -3.72 -0.86 20.68
N GLU A 75 -3.89 -0.85 21.99
CA GLU A 75 -3.07 -0.07 22.92
C GLU A 75 -2.46 -1.02 23.95
N VAL A 76 -1.15 -0.90 24.17
CA VAL A 76 -0.39 -1.78 25.05
C VAL A 76 0.44 -0.95 26.02
N GLU A 77 0.35 -1.28 27.30
CA GLU A 77 1.27 -0.79 28.32
C GLU A 77 2.47 -1.77 28.40
N PRO A 78 3.71 -1.35 28.04
CA PRO A 78 4.82 -2.29 27.85
C PRO A 78 5.32 -3.00 29.12
N VAL A 79 5.11 -2.40 30.30
CA VAL A 79 5.66 -2.89 31.57
C VAL A 79 4.82 -4.04 32.12
N ASN A 80 3.51 -3.89 32.16
CA ASN A 80 2.56 -4.88 32.68
C ASN A 80 1.87 -5.71 31.58
N ARG A 81 2.06 -5.35 30.30
CA ARG A 81 1.44 -5.97 29.13
C ARG A 81 -0.09 -5.98 29.17
N PHE A 82 -0.68 -4.94 29.76
CA PHE A 82 -2.10 -4.70 29.67
C PHE A 82 -2.45 -4.24 28.26
N ILE A 83 -3.44 -4.88 27.65
CA ILE A 83 -3.83 -4.67 26.26
C ILE A 83 -5.28 -4.21 26.20
N ILE A 84 -5.52 -3.10 25.50
CA ILE A 84 -6.85 -2.63 25.12
C ILE A 84 -6.96 -2.82 23.61
N THR A 85 -8.09 -3.36 23.15
CA THR A 85 -8.34 -3.54 21.72
C THR A 85 -9.73 -3.03 21.38
N ARG A 86 -9.81 -2.19 20.35
CA ARG A 86 -11.06 -1.58 19.86
C ARG A 86 -11.18 -1.83 18.37
N LYS A 87 -12.36 -2.30 17.95
CA LYS A 87 -12.71 -2.32 16.53
C LYS A 87 -13.06 -0.89 16.08
N THR A 88 -12.41 -0.39 15.04
CA THR A 88 -12.69 0.90 14.42
C THR A 88 -13.25 0.68 13.01
N ASN A 89 -14.09 1.61 12.56
CA ASN A 89 -14.74 1.53 11.25
C ASN A 89 -13.87 2.15 10.13
N THR A 90 -12.88 2.97 10.50
CA THR A 90 -12.07 3.77 9.59
C THR A 90 -10.70 4.09 10.19
N LEU A 91 -9.64 4.01 9.38
CA LEU A 91 -8.27 4.38 9.74
C LEU A 91 -8.14 5.90 9.71
N THR A 92 -8.51 6.51 10.81
CA THR A 92 -8.45 7.96 11.03
C THR A 92 -7.66 8.19 12.31
N ALA A 93 -6.68 9.07 12.27
CA ALA A 93 -6.07 9.59 13.48
C ALA A 93 -7.12 10.49 14.17
N GLU A 94 -7.50 10.17 15.40
CA GLU A 94 -8.36 11.04 16.23
C GLU A 94 -7.66 12.38 16.53
#